data_AF-A0A8C4TD95-F1
#
_entry.id   AF-A0A8C4TD95-F1
#
_cell.length_a   1.000
_cell.length_b   1.000
_cell.length_c   1.000
_cell.angle_alpha   90.00
_cell.angle_beta   90.00
_cell.angle_gamma   90.00
#
_symmetry.space_group_name_H-M   'P 1'
#
loop_
_entity.id
_entity.type
_entity.pdbx_description
1 polymer ?
#
loop_
_entity_poly.entity_id
_entity_poly.type
_entity_poly.pdbx_seq_one_letter_code
_entity_poly.pdbx_strand_id
1 'polypeptide(L)'
;MSLDELSKKYNVDLSRGLSNARAAEILARDGLNALTPPPTTPEWVKFCRQLFGGFSILLWIGAILCFLAYSIQAATEDEPVNDNLYLGVVLAAVVIITGCFSYYQEAKSSRIMDSFKNMVPQVCTA
;
A
#
# COMPACT_ATOMS: atom_id res chain seq x y z
N MET A 1 13.30 32.14 -20.54
CA MET A 1 14.23 32.70 -19.55
C MET A 1 15.62 32.74 -20.16
N SER A 2 16.26 33.91 -20.19
CA SER A 2 17.67 34.02 -20.56
C SER A 2 18.58 33.54 -19.42
N LEU A 3 19.86 33.29 -19.71
CA LEU A 3 20.86 32.89 -18.69
C LEU A 3 20.97 33.95 -17.58
N ASP A 4 20.92 35.24 -17.94
CA ASP A 4 20.94 36.34 -16.98
C ASP A 4 19.71 36.35 -16.07
N GLU A 5 18.53 36.04 -16.61
CA GLU A 5 17.31 35.89 -15.82
C GLU A 5 17.40 34.70 -14.86
N LEU A 6 18.03 33.60 -15.29
CA LEU A 6 18.25 32.40 -14.46
C LEU A 6 19.20 32.68 -13.29
N SER A 7 20.35 33.30 -13.57
CA SER A 7 21.35 33.68 -12.57
C SER A 7 20.76 34.63 -11.52
N LYS A 8 20.01 35.65 -11.96
CA LYS A 8 19.30 36.57 -11.05
C LYS A 8 18.22 35.87 -10.24
N LYS A 9 17.43 34.99 -10.85
CA LYS A 9 16.32 34.30 -10.17
C LYS A 9 16.79 33.37 -9.06
N TYR A 10 17.84 32.59 -9.31
CA TYR A 10 18.36 31.60 -8.35
C TYR A 10 19.54 32.12 -7.51
N ASN A 11 19.98 33.36 -7.77
CA ASN A 11 21.12 34.00 -7.11
C ASN A 11 22.38 33.11 -7.12
N VAL A 12 22.74 32.67 -8.33
CA VAL A 12 23.84 31.74 -8.59
C VAL A 12 24.76 32.28 -9.68
N ASP A 13 26.07 32.14 -9.46
CA ASP A 13 27.08 32.42 -10.49
C ASP A 13 27.11 31.23 -11.47
N LEU A 14 26.87 31.47 -12.76
CA LEU A 14 26.82 30.41 -13.77
C LEU A 14 28.17 29.77 -14.07
N SER A 15 29.28 30.39 -13.65
CA SER A 15 30.65 29.88 -13.83
C SER A 15 31.21 29.22 -12.57
N ARG A 16 30.84 29.70 -11.38
CA ARG A 16 31.38 29.26 -10.08
C ARG A 16 30.39 28.51 -9.19
N GLY A 17 29.10 28.55 -9.51
CA GLY A 17 28.05 27.95 -8.69
C GLY A 17 27.70 28.75 -7.45
N LEU A 18 27.11 28.07 -6.46
CA LEU A 18 26.75 28.62 -5.15
C LEU A 18 27.93 28.54 -4.17
N SER A 19 28.00 29.46 -3.20
CA SER A 19 28.92 29.33 -2.08
C SER A 19 28.46 28.21 -1.13
N ASN A 20 29.41 27.55 -0.45
CA ASN A 20 29.09 26.50 0.54
C ASN A 20 28.15 26.99 1.65
N ALA A 21 28.32 28.24 2.10
CA ALA A 21 27.44 28.85 3.10
C ALA A 21 26.00 28.99 2.58
N ARG A 22 25.83 29.44 1.32
CA ARG A 22 24.50 29.59 0.71
C ARG A 22 23.84 28.25 0.42
N ALA A 23 24.63 27.25 -0.01
CA ALA A 23 24.14 25.89 -0.20
C ALA A 23 23.63 25.27 1.11
N ALA A 24 24.36 25.45 2.22
CA ALA A 24 23.94 24.98 3.54
C ALA A 24 22.67 25.68 4.05
N GLU A 25 22.55 27.00 3.81
CA GLU A 25 21.34 27.76 4.15
C GLU A 25 20.11 27.28 3.38
N ILE A 26 20.25 27.04 2.07
CA ILE A 26 19.18 26.51 1.23
C ILE A 26 18.79 25.10 1.67
N LEU A 27 19.76 24.25 2.01
CA LEU A 27 19.52 22.91 2.51
C LEU A 27 18.72 22.90 3.82
N ALA A 28 19.05 23.81 4.75
CA ALA A 28 18.33 23.94 6.01
C ALA A 28 16.90 24.47 5.82
N ARG A 29 16.67 25.31 4.81
CA ARG A 29 15.36 25.89 4.48
C ARG A 29 14.46 24.90 3.75
N ASP A 30 14.97 24.24 2.72
CA ASP A 30 14.17 23.45 1.78
C ASP A 30 14.19 21.94 2.09
N GLY A 31 15.17 21.49 2.88
CA GLY A 31 15.36 20.08 3.19
C GLY A 31 16.21 19.33 2.15
N LEU A 32 16.44 18.04 2.40
CA LEU A 32 17.19 17.17 1.50
C LEU A 32 16.49 17.08 0.14
N ASN A 33 17.28 17.03 -0.94
CA ASN A 33 16.77 16.72 -2.28
C ASN A 33 16.45 15.21 -2.38
N ALA A 34 15.45 14.77 -1.61
CA ALA A 34 14.98 13.40 -1.54
C ALA A 34 13.46 13.40 -1.54
N LEU A 35 12.87 12.39 -2.18
CA LEU A 35 11.43 12.19 -2.14
C LEU A 35 11.02 11.75 -0.74
N THR A 36 10.18 12.52 -0.06
CA THR A 36 9.59 12.11 1.21
C THR A 36 8.76 10.85 0.98
N PRO A 37 9.11 9.70 1.57
CA PRO A 37 8.33 8.48 1.39
C PRO A 37 6.95 8.68 2.03
N PRO A 38 5.87 8.18 1.40
CA PRO A 38 4.55 8.21 2.01
C PRO A 38 4.57 7.39 3.32
N PRO A 39 3.73 7.75 4.30
CA PRO A 39 3.63 6.99 5.55
C PRO A 39 3.31 5.53 5.24
N THR A 40 4.07 4.61 5.84
CA THR A 40 3.90 3.18 5.62
C THR A 40 2.76 2.66 6.49
N THR A 41 1.81 1.96 5.87
CA THR A 41 0.81 1.18 6.61
C THR A 41 1.36 -0.22 6.86
N PRO A 42 1.11 -0.83 8.04
CA PRO A 42 1.54 -2.20 8.32
C PRO A 42 0.94 -3.20 7.33
N GLU A 43 1.73 -4.19 6.90
CA GLU A 43 1.30 -5.17 5.89
C GLU A 43 0.06 -5.98 6.32
N TRP A 44 -0.08 -6.29 7.61
CA TRP A 44 -1.28 -6.95 8.13
C TRP A 44 -2.54 -6.10 7.99
N VAL A 45 -2.43 -4.76 8.09
CA VAL A 45 -3.56 -3.83 7.88
C VAL A 45 -3.97 -3.82 6.41
N LYS A 46 -3.00 -3.79 5.50
CA LYS A 46 -3.27 -3.87 4.04
C LYS A 46 -3.95 -5.19 3.68
N PHE A 47 -3.46 -6.30 4.24
CA PHE A 47 -4.05 -7.62 4.04
C PHE A 47 -5.49 -7.70 4.58
N CYS A 48 -5.75 -7.21 5.80
CA CYS A 48 -7.11 -7.15 6.35
C CYS A 48 -8.03 -6.28 5.49
N ARG A 49 -7.54 -5.13 5.01
CA ARG A 49 -8.32 -4.26 4.12
C ARG A 49 -8.73 -4.98 2.83
N GLN A 50 -7.88 -5.86 2.32
CA GLN A 50 -8.18 -6.65 1.14
C GLN A 50 -9.17 -7.80 1.41
N LEU A 51 -9.11 -8.42 2.60
CA LEU A 51 -10.05 -9.47 3.03
C LEU A 51 -11.45 -8.94 3.33
N PHE A 52 -11.57 -7.68 3.76
CA PHE A 52 -12.85 -7.04 4.09
C PHE A 52 -13.24 -5.95 3.06
N GLY A 53 -12.65 -5.97 1.87
CA GLY A 53 -12.96 -5.02 0.79
C GLY A 53 -14.01 -5.54 -0.18
N GLY A 54 -14.96 -4.69 -0.56
CA GLY A 54 -15.87 -4.94 -1.69
C GLY A 54 -16.74 -6.20 -1.53
N PHE A 55 -16.61 -7.14 -2.48
CA PHE A 55 -17.41 -8.37 -2.53
C PHE A 55 -17.09 -9.36 -1.39
N SER A 56 -15.87 -9.30 -0.82
CA SER A 56 -15.45 -10.22 0.24
C SER A 56 -16.29 -10.08 1.52
N ILE A 57 -16.84 -8.89 1.81
CA ILE A 57 -17.78 -8.69 2.93
C ILE A 57 -19.06 -9.51 2.72
N LEU A 58 -19.61 -9.51 1.52
CA LEU A 58 -20.84 -10.25 1.21
C LEU A 58 -20.62 -11.76 1.40
N LEU A 59 -19.46 -12.26 0.98
CA LEU A 59 -19.08 -13.66 1.18
C LEU A 59 -18.84 -14.02 2.65
N TRP A 60 -18.24 -13.12 3.43
CA TRP A 60 -18.11 -13.31 4.89
C TRP A 60 -19.47 -13.39 5.58
N ILE A 61 -20.40 -12.49 5.23
CA ILE A 61 -21.77 -12.55 5.74
C ILE A 61 -22.43 -13.87 5.33
N GLY A 62 -22.28 -14.29 4.08
CA GLY A 62 -22.78 -15.59 3.60
C GLY A 62 -22.21 -16.78 4.38
N ALA A 63 -20.89 -16.81 4.61
CA ALA A 63 -20.24 -17.86 5.39
C ALA A 63 -20.75 -17.89 6.84
N ILE A 64 -20.88 -16.73 7.50
CA ILE A 64 -21.43 -16.63 8.85
C ILE A 64 -22.88 -17.12 8.91
N LEU A 65 -23.70 -16.76 7.92
CA LEU A 65 -25.08 -17.24 7.83
C LEU A 65 -25.16 -18.76 7.62
N CYS A 66 -24.27 -19.35 6.81
CA CYS A 66 -24.18 -20.81 6.65
C CYS A 66 -23.81 -21.51 7.97
N PHE A 67 -22.85 -20.97 8.73
CA PHE A 67 -22.49 -21.52 10.04
C PHE A 67 -23.63 -21.37 11.05
N LEU A 68 -24.34 -20.24 11.06
CA LEU A 68 -25.51 -20.04 11.90
C LEU A 68 -26.64 -21.02 11.55
N ALA A 69 -26.95 -21.18 10.27
CA ALA A 69 -27.96 -22.14 9.81
C ALA A 69 -27.61 -23.58 10.23
N TYR A 70 -26.35 -23.98 10.06
CA TYR A 70 -25.87 -25.28 10.53
C TYR A 70 -26.00 -25.43 12.05
N SER A 71 -25.66 -24.39 12.82
CA SER A 71 -25.76 -24.44 14.29
C SER A 71 -27.20 -24.61 14.78
N ILE A 72 -28.18 -24.03 14.09
CA ILE A 72 -29.60 -24.19 14.41
C ILE A 72 -30.07 -25.60 14.04
N GLN A 73 -29.69 -26.10 12.87
CA GLN A 73 -30.01 -27.48 12.44
C GLN A 73 -29.43 -28.51 13.41
N ALA A 74 -28.16 -28.38 13.78
CA ALA A 74 -27.49 -29.26 14.73
C ALA A 74 -28.10 -29.24 16.14
N ALA A 75 -28.81 -28.17 16.50
CA ALA A 75 -29.53 -28.07 17.78
C ALA A 75 -30.98 -28.58 17.71
N THR A 76 -31.56 -28.71 16.52
CA THR A 76 -32.99 -29.03 16.32
C THR A 76 -33.21 -30.45 15.78
N GLU A 77 -32.26 -30.98 15.02
CA GLU A 77 -32.34 -32.30 14.36
C GLU A 77 -31.31 -33.28 14.94
N ASP A 78 -31.70 -34.53 15.18
CA ASP A 78 -30.80 -35.58 15.68
C ASP A 78 -29.72 -35.99 14.65
N GLU A 79 -30.00 -35.85 13.35
CA GLU A 79 -29.04 -36.06 12.25
C GLU A 79 -28.95 -34.82 11.34
N PRO A 80 -28.14 -33.81 11.71
CA PRO A 80 -28.02 -32.59 10.91
C PRO A 80 -27.25 -32.85 9.61
N VAL A 81 -27.80 -32.34 8.50
CA VAL A 81 -27.14 -32.39 7.19
C VAL A 81 -25.93 -31.43 7.18
N ASN A 82 -24.74 -31.94 6.87
CA ASN A 82 -23.49 -31.18 6.93
C ASN A 82 -23.27 -30.20 5.75
N ASP A 83 -24.24 -30.07 4.84
CA ASP A 83 -24.12 -29.25 3.63
C ASP A 83 -23.83 -27.77 3.95
N ASN A 84 -24.51 -27.21 4.95
CA ASN A 84 -24.31 -25.82 5.39
C ASN A 84 -22.92 -25.60 5.99
N LEU A 85 -22.35 -26.60 6.66
CA LEU A 85 -20.99 -26.57 7.18
C LEU A 85 -19.97 -26.55 6.03
N TYR A 86 -20.11 -27.47 5.07
CA TYR A 86 -19.24 -27.51 3.89
C TYR A 86 -19.32 -26.22 3.09
N LEU A 87 -20.52 -25.70 2.85
CA LEU A 87 -20.73 -24.45 2.13
C LEU A 87 -20.05 -23.27 2.85
N GLY A 88 -20.20 -23.17 4.17
CA GLY A 88 -19.56 -22.13 4.99
C GLY A 88 -18.03 -22.18 4.92
N VAL A 89 -17.44 -23.39 5.02
CA VAL A 89 -15.98 -23.59 4.91
C VAL A 89 -15.47 -23.25 3.51
N VAL A 90 -16.18 -23.67 2.46
CA VAL A 90 -15.81 -23.35 1.06
C VAL A 90 -15.87 -21.85 0.82
N LEU A 91 -16.92 -21.16 1.29
CA LEU A 91 -17.03 -19.71 1.17
C LEU A 91 -15.87 -18.99 1.88
N ALA A 92 -15.53 -19.40 3.11
CA ALA A 92 -14.39 -18.84 3.84
C ALA A 92 -13.06 -19.08 3.10
N ALA A 93 -12.84 -20.28 2.57
CA ALA A 93 -11.64 -20.61 1.80
C ALA A 93 -11.54 -19.75 0.52
N VAL A 94 -12.65 -19.56 -0.19
CA VAL A 94 -12.70 -18.69 -1.38
C VAL A 94 -12.30 -17.26 -1.03
N VAL A 95 -12.81 -16.70 0.07
CA VAL A 95 -12.47 -15.34 0.51
C VAL A 95 -10.99 -15.20 0.87
N ILE A 96 -10.43 -16.20 1.55
CA ILE A 96 -9.00 -16.19 1.92
C ILE A 96 -8.13 -16.23 0.65
N ILE A 97 -8.44 -17.13 -0.29
CA ILE A 97 -7.68 -17.28 -1.53
C ILE A 97 -7.76 -15.99 -2.36
N THR A 98 -8.96 -15.44 -2.58
CA THR A 98 -9.13 -14.20 -3.34
C THR A 98 -8.45 -13.02 -2.65
N GLY A 99 -8.53 -12.91 -1.32
CA GLY A 99 -7.82 -11.91 -0.52
C GLY A 99 -6.30 -11.99 -0.69
N CYS A 100 -5.73 -13.19 -0.65
CA CYS A 100 -4.30 -13.43 -0.89
C CYS A 100 -3.88 -13.00 -2.31
N PHE A 101 -4.66 -13.36 -3.34
CA PHE A 101 -4.35 -12.99 -4.72
C PHE A 101 -4.41 -11.47 -4.94
N SER A 102 -5.40 -10.80 -4.36
CA SER A 102 -5.49 -9.35 -4.48
C SER A 102 -4.38 -8.64 -3.71
N TYR A 103 -4.04 -9.11 -2.50
CA TYR A 103 -2.91 -8.57 -1.73
C TYR A 103 -1.59 -8.74 -2.51
N TYR A 104 -1.37 -9.90 -3.13
CA TYR A 104 -0.19 -10.13 -3.95
C TYR A 104 -0.08 -9.15 -5.13
N GLN A 105 -1.21 -8.84 -5.78
CA GLN A 105 -1.27 -7.87 -6.87
C GLN A 105 -0.96 -6.44 -6.38
N GLU A 106 -1.50 -6.04 -5.23
CA GLU A 106 -1.26 -4.73 -4.62
C GLU A 106 0.19 -4.59 -4.13
N ALA A 107 0.75 -5.63 -3.51
CA ALA A 107 2.13 -5.67 -3.07
C ALA A 107 3.11 -5.56 -4.26
N LYS A 108 2.80 -6.22 -5.38
CA LYS A 108 3.59 -6.09 -6.62
C LYS A 108 3.59 -4.65 -7.15
N SER A 109 2.43 -3.98 -7.13
CA SER A 109 2.32 -2.56 -7.53
C SER A 109 3.14 -1.65 -6.61
N SER A 110 3.06 -1.87 -5.29
CA SER A 110 3.82 -1.10 -4.30
C SER A 110 5.33 -1.23 -4.49
N ARG A 111 5.83 -2.43 -4.84
CA ARG A 111 7.25 -2.65 -5.13
C ARG A 111 7.77 -1.86 -6.33
N ILE A 112 6.93 -1.60 -7.34
CA ILE A 112 7.33 -0.78 -8.49
C ILE A 112 7.56 0.67 -8.05
N MET A 113 6.71 1.20 -7.16
CA MET A 113 6.87 2.54 -6.60
C MET A 113 8.18 2.67 -5.80
N ASP A 114 8.55 1.66 -5.01
CA ASP A 114 9.82 1.67 -4.28
C ASP A 114 11.04 1.63 -5.22
N SER A 115 10.94 0.98 -6.38
CA SER A 115 11.99 1.03 -7.40
C SER A 115 12.23 2.45 -7.93
N PHE A 116 11.23 3.35 -7.95
CA PHE A 116 11.44 4.74 -8.35
C PHE A 116 12.34 5.51 -7.38
N LYS A 117 12.29 5.20 -6.08
CA LYS A 117 13.18 5.84 -5.09
C LYS A 117 14.65 5.50 -5.37
N ASN A 118 14.91 4.30 -5.89
CA ASN A 118 16.26 3.84 -6.22
C ASN A 118 16.81 4.41 -7.54
N MET A 119 16.00 5.16 -8.30
CA MET A 119 16.46 5.85 -9.52
C MET A 119 17.09 7.23 -9.26
N VAL A 120 16.98 7.76 -8.04
CA VAL A 120 17.71 8.98 -7.66
C VAL A 120 19.18 8.60 -7.40
N PRO A 121 20.15 9.25 -8.07
CA PRO A 121 21.56 8.94 -7.90
C PRO A 121 22.00 9.19 -6.46
N GLN A 122 22.83 8.30 -5.92
CA GLN A 122 23.30 8.36 -4.53
C GLN A 122 24.34 9.48 -4.30
N VAL A 123 24.98 9.95 -5.36
CA VAL A 123 25.98 11.02 -5.33
C VAL A 123 25.80 11.96 -6.50
N CYS A 124 26.08 13.24 -6.27
CA CYS A 124 26.13 14.26 -7.30
C CYS A 124 27.54 14.85 -7.32
N THR A 125 28.09 15.13 -8.50
CA THR A 125 29.34 15.89 -8.64
C THR A 125 29.09 17.36 -8.30
N ALA A 126 29.96 17.93 -7.48
CA ALA A 126 29.96 19.34 -7.12
C ALA A 126 30.54 20.22 -8.25
#